data_AF-A0A9R1RBW2-F1
#
_entry.id   AF-A0A9R1RBW2-F1
#
_cell.length_a   1.000
_cell.length_b   1.000
_cell.length_c   1.000
_cell.angle_alpha   90.00
_cell.angle_beta   90.00
_cell.angle_gamma   90.00
#
_symmetry.space_group_name_H-M   'P 1'
#
loop_
_entity.id
_entity.type
_entity.pdbx_description
1 polymer ?
#
loop_
_entity_poly.entity_id
_entity_poly.type
_entity_poly.pdbx_seq_one_letter_code
_entity_poly.pdbx_strand_id
1 'polypeptide(L)'
;MRRKTLAGVNIARTSAGLSLHRTSARLKATGRARVVPAPAAKAAEILVARSLGIFKDGEDITAKALDAFAERFKEQLPLEVISAMRDLFRLDDVQAMGVEDALIQHGGEGAMDMERMEDAAAALQAST
;
A
#
# COMPACT_ATOMS: atom_id res chain seq x y z
N MET A 1 21.59 39.12 -37.26
CA MET A 1 21.01 39.49 -35.94
C MET A 1 19.49 39.44 -36.03
N ARG A 2 18.82 38.47 -35.38
CA ARG A 2 17.36 38.22 -35.54
C ARG A 2 16.61 39.02 -34.47
N ARG A 3 15.83 40.05 -34.86
CA ARG A 3 15.03 40.86 -33.91
C ARG A 3 13.88 40.01 -33.36
N LYS A 4 13.77 39.90 -32.04
CA LYS A 4 12.64 39.25 -31.38
C LYS A 4 11.51 40.28 -31.19
N THR A 5 10.36 40.06 -31.82
CA THR A 5 9.17 40.91 -31.69
C THR A 5 8.27 40.40 -30.56
N LEU A 6 7.81 41.28 -29.67
CA LEU A 6 6.84 40.98 -28.59
C LEU A 6 5.40 40.85 -29.15
N ALA A 7 5.21 40.05 -30.19
CA ALA A 7 3.87 39.77 -30.72
C ALA A 7 3.08 38.96 -29.68
N GLY A 8 1.88 39.42 -29.32
CA GLY A 8 0.99 38.75 -28.36
C GLY A 8 1.27 39.03 -26.88
N VAL A 9 1.90 40.16 -26.54
CA VAL A 9 2.00 40.67 -25.16
C VAL A 9 1.22 41.97 -25.06
N ASN A 10 0.17 42.00 -24.24
CA ASN A 10 -0.60 43.17 -23.87
C ASN A 10 0.06 43.85 -22.66
N ILE A 11 0.29 45.14 -22.74
CA ILE A 11 0.91 45.95 -21.68
C ILE A 11 -0.14 46.93 -21.18
N ALA A 12 -0.54 46.84 -19.92
CA ALA A 12 -1.53 47.74 -19.31
C ALA A 12 -1.00 48.33 -18.01
N ARG A 13 -1.26 49.60 -17.76
CA ARG A 13 -0.92 50.25 -16.49
C ARG A 13 -2.11 50.14 -15.54
N THR A 14 -1.91 49.51 -14.40
CA THR A 14 -2.91 49.41 -13.33
C THR A 14 -2.51 50.29 -12.15
N SER A 15 -3.42 50.50 -11.21
CA SER A 15 -3.15 51.26 -9.97
C SER A 15 -2.02 50.64 -9.12
N ALA A 16 -1.68 49.37 -9.36
CA ALA A 16 -0.59 48.64 -8.70
C ALA A 16 0.72 48.60 -9.53
N GLY A 17 0.77 49.23 -10.71
CA GLY A 17 1.99 49.32 -11.54
C GLY A 17 1.80 48.88 -13.00
N LEU A 18 2.90 48.52 -13.67
CA LEU A 18 2.91 48.07 -15.06
C LEU A 18 2.60 46.56 -15.13
N SER A 19 1.52 46.19 -15.81
CA SER A 19 1.12 44.80 -16.06
C SER A 19 1.46 44.38 -17.49
N LEU A 20 2.02 43.17 -17.62
CA LEU A 20 2.36 42.53 -18.90
C LEU A 20 1.60 41.20 -18.99
N HIS A 21 0.69 41.06 -19.95
CA HIS A 21 -0.15 39.88 -20.13
C HIS A 21 0.09 39.23 -21.49
N ARG A 22 0.42 37.94 -21.54
CA ARG A 22 0.72 37.25 -22.80
C ARG A 22 -0.54 36.61 -23.38
N THR A 23 -1.12 37.22 -24.39
CA THR A 23 -2.24 36.69 -25.18
C THR A 23 -1.73 35.72 -26.25
N SER A 24 -1.35 34.51 -25.84
CA SER A 24 -1.07 33.43 -26.80
C SER A 24 -2.26 32.48 -26.91
N ALA A 25 -2.68 32.16 -28.14
CA ALA A 25 -3.75 31.19 -28.41
C ALA A 25 -3.44 29.80 -27.80
N ARG A 26 -2.15 29.49 -27.62
CA ARG A 26 -1.68 28.24 -26.98
C ARG A 26 -2.11 28.11 -25.51
N LEU A 27 -2.22 29.23 -24.79
CA LEU A 27 -2.72 29.26 -23.41
C LEU A 27 -4.25 29.13 -23.33
N LYS A 28 -4.98 29.53 -24.38
CA LYS A 28 -6.44 29.31 -24.48
C LYS A 28 -6.81 27.90 -24.90
N ALA A 29 -6.03 27.28 -25.80
CA ALA A 29 -6.28 25.94 -26.33
C ALA A 29 -6.06 24.83 -25.30
N THR A 30 -5.13 25.03 -24.36
CA THR A 30 -5.11 24.22 -23.14
C THR A 30 -6.12 24.85 -22.20
N GLY A 31 -7.32 24.30 -22.07
CA GLY A 31 -8.34 24.67 -21.07
C GLY A 31 -7.89 24.43 -19.63
N ARG A 32 -6.65 24.79 -19.29
CA ARG A 32 -6.13 24.91 -17.93
C ARG A 32 -6.81 26.14 -17.35
N ALA A 33 -8.07 25.96 -16.96
CA ALA A 33 -8.66 26.69 -15.86
C ALA A 33 -7.55 26.86 -14.83
N ARG A 34 -7.25 28.11 -14.49
CA ARG A 34 -6.25 28.51 -13.51
C ARG A 34 -6.40 27.59 -12.31
N VAL A 35 -5.54 26.57 -12.22
CA VAL A 35 -5.55 25.64 -11.09
C VAL A 35 -5.35 26.54 -9.89
N VAL A 36 -6.38 26.65 -9.06
CA VAL A 36 -6.29 27.37 -7.79
C VAL A 36 -5.09 26.76 -7.10
N PRO A 37 -4.04 27.54 -6.77
CA PRO A 37 -2.85 26.98 -6.17
C PRO A 37 -3.29 26.38 -4.84
N ALA A 38 -3.38 25.06 -4.78
CA ALA A 38 -3.50 24.36 -3.52
C ALA A 38 -2.30 24.84 -2.66
N PRO A 39 -2.47 25.01 -1.34
CA PRO A 39 -1.36 25.36 -0.45
C PRO A 39 -0.14 24.50 -0.81
N ALA A 40 1.07 25.08 -0.84
CA ALA A 40 2.25 24.40 -1.40
C ALA A 40 2.46 22.97 -0.84
N ALA A 41 2.09 22.75 0.43
CA ALA A 41 2.06 21.44 1.07
C ALA A 41 1.12 20.43 0.36
N LYS A 42 -0.11 20.84 0.02
CA LYS A 42 -1.08 20.01 -0.70
C LYS A 42 -0.61 19.69 -2.13
N ALA A 43 0.05 20.65 -2.79
CA ALA A 43 0.62 20.41 -4.11
C ALA A 43 1.79 19.40 -4.06
N ALA A 44 2.63 19.49 -3.03
CA ALA A 44 3.71 18.51 -2.80
C ALA A 44 3.15 17.13 -2.45
N GLU A 45 2.13 17.04 -1.58
CA GLU A 45 1.43 15.80 -1.22
C GLU A 45 0.89 15.09 -2.47
N ILE A 46 0.15 15.81 -3.33
CA ILE A 46 -0.39 15.26 -4.58
C ILE A 46 0.73 14.79 -5.51
N LEU A 47 1.83 15.53 -5.60
CA LEU A 47 2.96 15.18 -6.47
C LEU A 47 3.66 13.91 -5.97
N VAL A 48 3.89 13.80 -4.67
CA VAL A 48 4.51 12.62 -4.04
C VAL A 48 3.60 11.40 -4.19
N ALA A 49 2.30 11.55 -3.91
CA ALA A 49 1.37 10.44 -4.04
C ALA A 49 1.23 9.98 -5.51
N ARG A 50 1.27 10.91 -6.46
CA ARG A 50 1.34 10.57 -7.89
C ARG A 50 2.65 9.90 -8.28
N SER A 51 3.80 10.34 -7.76
CA SER A 51 5.09 9.72 -8.09
C SER A 51 5.24 8.33 -7.49
N LEU A 52 4.59 8.07 -6.36
CA LEU A 52 4.49 6.75 -5.73
C LEU A 52 3.45 5.84 -6.40
N GLY A 53 2.66 6.35 -7.35
CA GLY A 53 1.61 5.58 -8.02
C GLY A 53 0.35 5.32 -7.18
N ILE A 54 0.19 6.05 -6.07
CA ILE A 54 -1.00 5.98 -5.19
C ILE A 54 -2.22 6.59 -5.87
N PHE A 55 -2.01 7.63 -6.69
CA PHE A 55 -3.05 8.20 -7.54
C PHE A 55 -2.85 7.80 -9.00
N LYS A 56 -3.91 7.28 -9.63
CA LYS A 56 -3.97 6.99 -11.07
C LYS A 56 -5.16 7.74 -11.68
N ASP A 57 -4.94 8.43 -12.79
CA ASP A 57 -5.96 9.23 -13.50
C ASP A 57 -6.70 10.27 -12.63
N GLY A 58 -6.09 10.70 -11.52
CA GLY A 58 -6.66 11.67 -10.59
C GLY A 58 -7.49 11.06 -9.45
N GLU A 59 -7.60 9.73 -9.39
CA GLU A 59 -8.29 8.99 -8.35
C GLU A 59 -7.28 8.26 -7.44
N ASP A 60 -7.55 8.23 -6.14
CA ASP A 60 -6.80 7.41 -5.18
C ASP A 60 -7.14 5.94 -5.43
N ILE A 61 -6.15 5.15 -5.85
CA ILE A 61 -6.37 3.74 -6.15
C ILE A 61 -6.07 2.82 -4.97
N THR A 62 -5.66 3.36 -3.82
CA THR A 62 -5.17 2.57 -2.67
C THR A 62 -6.19 1.56 -2.20
N ALA A 63 -7.42 2.01 -1.91
CA ALA A 63 -8.48 1.12 -1.43
C ALA A 63 -8.80 0.03 -2.46
N LYS A 64 -9.00 0.41 -3.72
CA LYS A 64 -9.29 -0.52 -4.82
C LYS A 64 -8.17 -1.52 -5.07
N ALA A 65 -6.92 -1.09 -4.95
CA ALA A 65 -5.75 -1.96 -5.10
C ALA A 65 -5.63 -2.94 -3.92
N LEU A 66 -5.92 -2.51 -2.70
CA LEU A 66 -5.97 -3.37 -1.53
C LEU A 66 -7.09 -4.39 -1.62
N ASP A 67 -8.29 -4.00 -2.09
CA ASP A 67 -9.40 -4.91 -2.31
C ASP A 67 -9.05 -5.98 -3.37
N ALA A 68 -8.50 -5.55 -4.52
CA ALA A 68 -8.07 -6.45 -5.58
C ALA A 68 -6.89 -7.35 -5.16
N PHE A 69 -6.04 -6.90 -4.24
CA PHE A 69 -4.99 -7.72 -3.64
C PHE A 69 -5.60 -8.75 -2.68
N ALA A 70 -6.49 -8.33 -1.79
CA ALA A 70 -7.16 -9.21 -0.84
C ALA A 70 -7.97 -10.31 -1.55
N GLU A 71 -8.62 -9.99 -2.67
CA GLU A 71 -9.32 -10.99 -3.50
C GLU A 71 -8.42 -12.14 -3.96
N ARG A 72 -7.12 -11.90 -4.18
CA ARG A 72 -6.17 -12.96 -4.56
C ARG A 72 -5.91 -13.99 -3.45
N PHE A 73 -6.26 -13.67 -2.20
CA PHE A 73 -6.11 -14.56 -1.05
C PHE A 73 -7.44 -15.11 -0.54
N LYS A 74 -8.57 -14.73 -1.16
CA LYS A 74 -9.91 -15.25 -0.81
C LYS A 74 -10.16 -16.64 -1.40
N GLU A 75 -9.53 -16.94 -2.52
CA GLU A 75 -9.62 -18.26 -3.13
C GLU A 75 -8.72 -19.25 -2.38
N GLN A 76 -9.14 -20.50 -2.35
CA GLN A 76 -8.31 -21.57 -1.81
C GLN A 76 -6.98 -21.61 -2.59
N LEU A 77 -5.86 -21.76 -1.87
CA LEU A 77 -4.55 -21.90 -2.49
C LEU A 77 -4.60 -23.03 -3.54
N PRO A 78 -3.94 -22.87 -4.70
CA PRO A 78 -3.86 -23.93 -5.70
C PRO A 78 -3.32 -25.21 -5.07
N LEU A 79 -3.83 -26.37 -5.51
CA LEU A 79 -3.47 -27.66 -4.94
C LEU A 79 -1.95 -27.92 -5.00
N GLU A 80 -1.28 -27.43 -6.04
CA GLU A 80 0.18 -27.53 -6.18
C GLU A 80 0.91 -26.76 -5.08
N VAL A 81 0.42 -25.56 -4.71
CA VAL A 81 1.01 -24.74 -3.65
C VAL A 81 0.77 -25.38 -2.29
N ILE A 82 -0.43 -25.93 -2.06
CA ILE A 82 -0.75 -26.68 -0.84
C ILE A 82 0.16 -27.90 -0.71
N SER A 83 0.32 -28.68 -1.77
CA SER A 83 1.22 -29.86 -1.79
C SER A 83 2.66 -29.46 -1.49
N ALA A 84 3.18 -28.43 -2.16
CA ALA A 84 4.54 -27.96 -1.93
C ALA A 84 4.76 -27.45 -0.49
N MET A 85 3.77 -26.78 0.10
CA MET A 85 3.81 -26.36 1.49
C MET A 85 3.81 -27.56 2.44
N ARG A 86 2.96 -28.57 2.18
CA ARG A 86 2.93 -29.81 2.98
C ARG A 86 4.25 -30.58 2.90
N ASP A 87 4.85 -30.65 1.72
CA ASP A 87 6.16 -31.27 1.51
C ASP A 87 7.27 -30.49 2.24
N LEU A 88 7.26 -29.15 2.13
CA LEU A 88 8.26 -28.29 2.76
C LEU A 88 8.25 -28.42 4.28
N PHE A 89 7.06 -28.45 4.88
CA PHE A 89 6.88 -28.58 6.32
C PHE A 89 6.77 -30.03 6.80
N ARG A 90 6.86 -31.01 5.88
CA ARG A 90 6.72 -32.45 6.17
C ARG A 90 5.44 -32.80 6.94
N LEU A 91 4.34 -32.14 6.61
CA LEU A 91 3.07 -32.30 7.34
C LEU A 91 2.45 -33.70 7.14
N ASP A 92 2.76 -34.37 6.03
CA ASP A 92 2.26 -35.71 5.73
C ASP A 92 3.31 -36.82 6.03
N ASP A 93 4.31 -36.53 6.87
CA ASP A 93 5.33 -37.52 7.26
C ASP A 93 4.75 -38.52 8.27
N VAL A 94 4.28 -39.65 7.74
CA VAL A 94 3.69 -40.76 8.51
C VAL A 94 4.65 -41.31 9.56
N GLN A 95 5.97 -41.25 9.33
CA GLN A 95 6.95 -41.71 10.32
C GLN A 95 7.06 -40.73 11.48
N ALA A 96 7.09 -39.42 11.18
CA ALA A 96 7.08 -38.38 12.21
C ALA A 96 5.81 -38.47 13.08
N MET A 97 4.64 -38.64 12.46
CA MET A 97 3.38 -38.84 13.20
C MET A 97 3.40 -40.13 14.03
N GLY A 98 3.94 -41.22 13.50
CA GLY A 98 4.04 -42.48 14.26
C GLY A 98 4.98 -42.37 15.47
N VAL A 99 6.05 -41.58 15.37
CA VAL A 99 6.94 -41.29 16.50
C VAL A 99 6.24 -40.38 17.52
N GLU A 100 5.54 -39.34 17.07
CA GLU A 100 4.74 -38.46 17.93
C GLU A 100 3.69 -39.27 18.73
N ASP A 101 2.89 -40.11 18.06
CA ASP A 101 1.90 -40.97 18.70
C ASP A 101 2.54 -41.92 19.72
N ALA A 102 3.69 -42.52 19.37
CA ALA A 102 4.43 -43.39 20.28
C ALA A 102 4.97 -42.64 21.51
N LEU A 103 5.41 -41.39 21.34
CA LEU A 103 5.88 -40.55 22.44
C LEU A 103 4.73 -40.11 23.35
N ILE A 104 3.57 -39.75 22.79
CA ILE A 104 2.35 -39.46 23.55
C ILE A 104 1.92 -40.69 24.35
N GLN A 105 1.91 -41.87 23.71
CA GLN A 105 1.57 -43.13 24.38
C GLN A 105 2.59 -43.51 25.47
N HIS A 106 3.88 -43.22 25.25
CA HIS A 106 4.93 -43.51 26.22
C HIS A 106 4.94 -42.54 27.41
N GLY A 107 4.67 -41.25 27.18
CA GLY A 107 4.62 -40.22 28.21
C GLY A 107 3.37 -40.29 29.10
N GLY A 108 2.31 -40.96 28.63
CA GLY A 108 1.03 -41.05 29.32
C GLY A 108 0.19 -39.78 29.18
N GLU A 109 -1.11 -39.88 29.49
CA GLU A 109 -2.13 -38.84 29.25
C GLU A 109 -1.82 -37.47 29.89
N GLY A 110 -0.94 -37.42 30.90
CA GLY A 110 -0.50 -36.20 31.59
C GLY A 110 0.81 -35.57 31.09
N ALA A 111 1.51 -36.14 30.10
CA ALA A 111 2.76 -35.57 29.60
C ALA A 111 2.56 -34.24 28.84
N MET A 112 1.38 -34.05 28.22
CA MET A 112 1.02 -32.80 27.53
C MET A 112 0.50 -31.71 28.49
N ASP A 113 0.23 -32.03 29.76
CA ASP A 113 -0.25 -31.05 30.74
C ASP A 113 0.86 -30.12 31.26
N MET A 114 2.14 -30.39 30.95
CA MET A 114 3.25 -29.50 31.35
C MET A 114 3.14 -28.10 30.72
N GLU A 115 2.74 -27.98 29.45
CA GLU A 115 2.56 -26.67 28.80
C GLU A 115 1.36 -25.90 29.38
N ARG A 116 0.24 -26.58 29.68
CA ARG A 116 -0.93 -25.95 30.31
C ARG A 116 -0.62 -25.46 31.72
N MET A 117 0.26 -26.14 32.45
CA MET A 117 0.65 -25.74 33.80
C MET A 117 1.64 -24.57 33.80
N GLU A 118 2.51 -24.45 32.79
CA GLU A 118 3.40 -23.31 32.60
C GLU A 118 2.64 -22.03 32.21
N ASP A 119 1.67 -22.11 31.30
CA ASP A 119 0.80 -20.99 30.95
C ASP A 119 -0.13 -20.59 32.11
N ALA A 120 -0.66 -21.55 32.85
CA ALA A 120 -1.47 -21.28 34.04
C ALA A 120 -0.63 -20.69 35.18
N ALA A 121 0.61 -21.13 35.36
CA ALA A 121 1.54 -20.57 36.34
C ALA A 121 1.98 -19.15 35.96
N ALA A 122 2.24 -18.88 34.69
CA ALA A 122 2.53 -17.53 34.18
C ALA A 122 1.34 -16.58 34.34
N ALA A 123 0.12 -17.04 34.07
CA ALA A 123 -1.10 -16.27 34.27
C ALA A 123 -1.38 -15.97 35.77
N LEU A 124 -1.04 -16.91 36.67
CA LEU A 124 -1.20 -16.72 38.11
C LEU A 124 -0.16 -15.74 38.69
N GLN A 125 1.09 -15.77 38.20
CA GLN A 125 2.14 -14.82 38.60
C GLN A 125 1.89 -13.39 38.12
N ALA A 126 1.21 -13.22 36.98
CA ALA A 126 0.82 -11.91 36.46
C ALA A 126 -0.35 -11.24 37.21
N SER A 127 -1.01 -11.97 38.13
CA SER A 127 -2.16 -11.49 38.91
C SER A 127 -1.84 -11.22 40.39
N THR A 128 -0.56 -11.24 40.77
CA THR A 128 -0.02 -10.86 42.10
C THR A 128 0.92 -9.67 41.96
#